data_AF-A0A1H9FX63-F1
#
_entry.id   AF-A0A1H9FX63-F1
#
_cell.length_a   1.000
_cell.length_b   1.000
_cell.length_c   1.000
_cell.angle_alpha   90.00
_cell.angle_beta   90.00
_cell.angle_gamma   90.00
#
_symmetry.space_group_name_H-M   'P 1'
#
loop_
_entity.id
_entity.type
_entity.pdbx_description
1 polymer ?
#
loop_
_entity_poly.entity_id
_entity_poly.type
_entity_poly.pdbx_seq_one_letter_code
_entity_poly.pdbx_strand_id
1 'polypeptide(L)' 'MNQPATTDLDVSIPTDLDSARAKLVYLYLAASNGATADDLRDDLAVTKGTVLSITGTLRDRGYLERRDGRYELV' A
#
# COMPACT_ATOMS: atom_id res chain seq x y z
N MET A 1 -15.76 -17.27 21.75
CA MET A 1 -15.20 -17.30 20.38
C MET A 1 -14.69 -15.91 20.06
N ASN A 2 -13.46 -15.59 20.44
CA ASN A 2 -12.85 -14.27 20.20
C ASN A 2 -11.35 -14.49 20.09
N GLN A 3 -10.85 -14.79 18.89
CA GLN A 3 -9.42 -14.68 18.63
C GLN A 3 -9.10 -13.18 18.50
N PRO A 4 -8.18 -12.62 19.30
CA PRO A 4 -7.60 -11.33 18.97
C PRO A 4 -6.82 -11.53 17.67
N ALA A 5 -7.31 -10.98 16.55
CA ALA A 5 -6.51 -10.83 15.35
C ALA A 5 -5.50 -9.69 15.64
N THR A 6 -4.46 -10.00 16.41
CA THR A 6 -3.32 -9.10 16.57
C THR A 6 -2.48 -9.25 15.32
N THR A 7 -2.82 -8.49 14.28
CA THR A 7 -1.91 -8.27 13.16
C THR A 7 -0.75 -7.42 13.71
N ASP A 8 0.25 -8.09 14.27
CA ASP A 8 1.54 -7.49 14.62
C ASP A 8 2.24 -7.16 13.30
N LEU A 9 1.85 -6.04 12.71
CA LEU A 9 2.42 -5.57 11.47
C LEU A 9 3.70 -4.85 11.84
N ASP A 10 4.81 -5.59 11.88
CA ASP A 10 6.17 -5.05 12.03
C ASP A 10 6.56 -4.30 10.75
N VAL A 11 5.87 -3.19 10.48
CA VAL A 11 6.06 -2.34 9.30
C VAL A 11 6.61 -0.99 9.74
N SER A 12 7.87 -0.76 9.42
CA SER A 12 8.45 0.58 9.51
C SER A 12 8.06 1.38 8.28
N ILE A 13 7.13 2.32 8.46
CA ILE A 13 6.74 3.26 7.40
C ILE A 13 7.93 4.19 7.10
N PRO A 14 8.37 4.32 5.83
CA PRO A 14 9.47 5.21 5.47
C PRO A 14 9.17 6.66 5.87
N THR A 15 10.11 7.30 6.58
CA THR A 15 9.93 8.67 7.10
C THR A 15 9.94 9.73 6.01
N ASP A 16 10.54 9.44 4.85
CA ASP A 16 10.58 10.29 3.64
C ASP A 16 9.23 10.36 2.89
N LEU A 17 8.24 9.54 3.26
CA LEU A 17 6.90 9.65 2.71
C LEU A 17 6.13 10.78 3.39
N ASP A 18 6.21 12.02 2.90
CA ASP A 18 5.47 13.14 3.51
C ASP A 18 3.94 13.05 3.32
N SER A 19 3.48 12.37 2.26
CA SER A 19 2.05 12.26 1.97
C SER A 19 1.37 11.22 2.85
N ALA A 20 0.41 11.67 3.68
CA ALA A 20 -0.43 10.77 4.48
C ALA A 20 -1.12 9.67 3.62
N ARG A 21 -1.52 10.01 2.39
CA ARG A 21 -2.10 9.02 1.46
C ARG A 21 -1.09 8.00 0.98
N ALA A 22 0.16 8.40 0.73
CA ALA A 22 1.22 7.46 0.35
C ALA A 22 1.54 6.50 1.51
N LYS A 23 1.59 7.01 2.75
CA LYS A 23 1.75 6.17 3.95
C LYS A 23 0.62 5.14 4.08
N LEU A 24 -0.63 5.56 3.85
CA LEU A 24 -1.78 4.67 3.92
C LEU A 24 -1.72 3.55 2.86
N VAL A 25 -1.38 3.89 1.61
CA VAL A 25 -1.18 2.89 0.55
C VAL A 25 -0.06 1.92 0.91
N TYR A 26 1.08 2.42 1.41
CA TYR A 26 2.20 1.58 1.83
C TYR A 26 1.79 0.60 2.95
N LEU A 27 1.11 1.12 3.98
CA LEU A 27 0.61 0.32 5.10
C LEU A 27 -0.38 -0.76 4.66
N TYR A 28 -1.29 -0.41 3.74
CA TYR A 28 -2.25 -1.36 3.17
C TYR A 28 -1.53 -2.52 2.44
N LEU A 29 -0.54 -2.20 1.62
CA LEU A 29 0.24 -3.22 0.91
C LEU A 29 1.04 -4.11 1.85
N ALA A 30 1.58 -3.56 2.94
CA ALA A 30 2.24 -4.34 3.99
C ALA A 30 1.25 -5.30 4.67
N ALA A 31 0.05 -4.82 5.02
CA ALA A 31 -0.95 -5.61 5.72
C ALA A 31 -1.54 -6.73 4.84
N SER A 32 -1.70 -6.47 3.53
CA SER A 32 -2.36 -7.38 2.59
C SER A 32 -1.40 -8.26 1.78
N ASN A 33 -0.08 -8.14 2.01
CA ASN A 33 0.96 -8.75 1.18
C ASN A 33 0.76 -8.45 -0.32
N GLY A 34 0.52 -7.17 -0.59
CA GLY A 34 0.27 -6.62 -1.93
C GLY A 34 -1.20 -6.57 -2.36
N ALA A 35 -1.49 -5.77 -3.38
CA ALA A 35 -2.85 -5.51 -3.85
C ALA A 35 -2.91 -5.02 -5.30
N THR A 36 -4.08 -5.12 -5.95
CA THR A 36 -4.28 -4.52 -7.29
C THR A 36 -4.61 -3.03 -7.20
N ALA A 37 -4.58 -2.33 -8.34
CA ALA A 37 -5.01 -0.92 -8.39
C ALA A 37 -6.50 -0.75 -8.04
N ASP A 38 -7.35 -1.71 -8.42
CA ASP A 38 -8.78 -1.64 -8.15
C ASP A 38 -9.08 -1.99 -6.68
N ASP A 39 -8.31 -2.89 -6.08
CA ASP A 39 -8.35 -3.21 -4.64
C ASP A 39 -8.00 -1.98 -3.78
N LEU A 40 -6.88 -1.30 -4.08
CA LEU A 40 -6.51 -0.03 -3.43
C LEU A 40 -7.57 1.07 -3.61
N ARG A 41 -8.25 1.09 -4.76
CA ARG A 41 -9.29 2.08 -5.06
C ARG A 41 -10.54 1.85 -4.22
N ASP A 42 -11.00 0.59 -4.16
CA ASP A 42 -12.21 0.21 -3.42
C ASP A 42 -11.99 0.29 -1.90
N ASP A 43 -10.91 -0.31 -1.37
CA ASP A 43 -10.68 -0.39 0.08
C ASP A 43 -10.27 0.95 0.70
N LEU A 44 -9.52 1.77 -0.03
CA LEU A 44 -9.05 3.07 0.47
C LEU A 44 -9.93 4.24 0.02
N ALA A 45 -11.01 3.98 -0.72
CA ALA A 45 -11.94 4.97 -1.26
C ALA A 45 -11.23 6.14 -2.00
N VAL A 46 -10.16 5.83 -2.74
CA VAL A 46 -9.39 6.80 -3.52
C VAL A 46 -9.67 6.65 -5.01
N THR A 47 -9.51 7.72 -5.79
CA THR A 47 -9.73 7.63 -7.24
C THR A 47 -8.64 6.80 -7.92
N LYS A 48 -8.97 6.14 -9.04
CA LYS A 48 -8.01 5.35 -9.83
C LYS A 48 -6.78 6.18 -10.25
N GLY A 49 -6.99 7.45 -10.63
CA GLY A 49 -5.89 8.38 -10.92
C GLY A 49 -4.97 8.59 -9.71
N THR A 50 -5.53 8.76 -8.51
CA THR A 50 -4.76 8.91 -7.27
C THR A 50 -3.95 7.65 -6.96
N VAL A 51 -4.56 6.45 -7.11
CA VAL A 51 -3.84 5.18 -6.94
C VAL A 51 -2.66 5.09 -7.89
N LEU A 52 -2.86 5.37 -9.18
CA LEU A 52 -1.81 5.27 -10.19
C LEU A 52 -0.68 6.30 -9.94
N SER A 53 -1.01 7.52 -9.54
CA SER A 53 0.00 8.53 -9.18
C SER A 53 0.81 8.13 -7.95
N ILE A 54 0.16 7.65 -6.88
CA ILE A 54 0.83 7.24 -5.64
C ILE A 54 1.71 6.02 -5.89
N THR A 55 1.15 4.96 -6.48
CA THR A 55 1.91 3.72 -6.77
C THR A 55 3.04 3.98 -7.75
N GLY A 56 2.86 4.87 -8.73
CA GLY A 56 3.95 5.33 -9.61
C GLY A 56 5.09 6.01 -8.84
N THR A 57 4.75 6.91 -7.91
CA THR A 57 5.74 7.61 -7.07
C THR A 57 6.48 6.65 -6.14
N LEU A 58 5.76 5.73 -5.50
CA LEU A 58 6.36 4.74 -4.60
C LEU A 58 7.28 3.76 -5.35
N ARG A 59 6.95 3.41 -6.60
CA ARG A 59 7.82 2.61 -7.48
C ARG A 59 9.08 3.35 -7.87
N ASP A 60 8.96 4.60 -8.28
CA ASP A 60 10.10 5.44 -8.65
C ASP A 60 11.10 5.58 -7.48
N ARG A 61 10.58 5.66 -6.25
CA ARG A 61 11.39 5.67 -5.02
C ARG A 61 11.86 4.28 -4.55
N GLY A 62 11.49 3.21 -5.23
CA GLY A 62 11.93 1.84 -4.90
C GLY A 62 11.23 1.20 -3.70
N TYR A 63 10.09 1.73 -3.24
CA TYR A 63 9.36 1.17 -2.08
C TYR A 63 8.44 0.00 -2.44
N LEU A 64 8.04 -0.12 -3.71
CA LEU A 64 7.16 -1.18 -4.17
C LEU A 64 7.47 -1.52 -5.63
N GLU A 65 7.10 -2.71 -6.06
CA GLU A 65 7.16 -3.19 -7.43
C GLU A 65 5.78 -3.61 -7.93
N ARG A 66 5.64 -3.73 -9.26
CA ARG A 66 4.42 -4.30 -9.85
C ARG A 66 4.72 -5.69 -10.41
N ARG A 67 4.09 -6.72 -9.84
CA ARG A 67 4.20 -8.12 -10.26
C ARG A 67 2.82 -8.70 -10.54
N ASP A 68 2.64 -9.31 -11.70
CA ASP A 68 1.38 -9.96 -12.10
C ASP A 68 0.12 -9.09 -11.92
N GLY A 69 0.24 -7.79 -12.18
CA GLY A 69 -0.86 -6.82 -12.04
C GLY A 69 -1.15 -6.38 -10.60
N ARG A 70 -0.38 -6.85 -9.62
CA ARG A 70 -0.42 -6.44 -8.21
C ARG A 70 0.77 -5.55 -7.88
N TYR A 71 0.60 -4.68 -6.89
CA TYR A 71 1.65 -3.91 -6.25
C TYR A 71 2.10 -4.65 -5.01
N GLU A 72 3.41 -4.83 -4.84
CA GLU A 72 4.02 -5.54 -3.71
C GLU A 72 5.18 -4.71 -3.16
N LEU A 73 5.41 -4.73 -1.85
CA LEU A 73 6.56 -4.05 -1.26
C LEU A 73 7.88 -4.74 -1.69
N VAL A 74 8.95 -3.94 -1.81
CA VAL A 74 10.31 -4.41 -2.12
C VAL A 74 11.04 -4.86 -0.86
#